data_AF-A0A174E5Z8-F1
#
_entry.id   AF-A0A174E5Z8-F1
#
_cell.length_a   1.000
_cell.length_b   1.000
_cell.length_c   1.000
_cell.angle_alpha   90.00
_cell.angle_beta   90.00
_cell.angle_gamma   90.00
#
_symmetry.space_group_name_H-M   'P 1'
#
loop_
_entity.id
_entity.type
_entity.pdbx_description
1 polymer ?
#
loop_
_entity_poly.entity_id
_entity_poly.type
_entity_poly.pdbx_seq_one_letter_code
_entity_poly.pdbx_strand_id
1 'polypeptide(L)'
;MIYGVTGMWGANKLGIIKYRIKNVKIFLIAIIWLFILDVYLADYRSMAMTLGLKDSFAILPHVQNDFYFNKIMLLGGMIFFADIPFMSGEELYVVLKIGKEKWSQINCCYIVLSGVLLSTLLTVLSLLTILPAISLKNEWGTLYQTFAFSGTAGCVIINASAMSYYSPYALMLNIFLIDALTFAFMGMLLYTLSLFVSKIWSYVIVVVLIFWQSVFGKMGLV
;
A
#
# COMPACT_ATOMS: atom_id res chain seq x y z
N MET A 1 3.65 -10.28 -34.97
CA MET A 1 3.11 -8.91 -34.87
C MET A 1 4.06 -8.11 -33.98
N ILE A 2 5.17 -7.63 -34.55
CA ILE A 2 6.32 -7.01 -33.85
C ILE A 2 6.45 -5.56 -34.35
N TYR A 3 5.36 -4.80 -34.25
CA TYR A 3 5.36 -3.37 -34.62
C TYR A 3 4.82 -2.59 -33.43
N GLY A 4 5.74 -2.01 -32.64
CA GLY A 4 5.40 -1.14 -31.51
C GLY A 4 6.58 -0.75 -30.63
N VAL A 5 7.64 -1.57 -30.58
CA VAL A 5 8.73 -1.35 -29.61
C VAL A 5 9.85 -0.48 -30.17
N THR A 6 9.96 -0.25 -31.48
CA THR A 6 11.10 0.49 -32.08
C THR A 6 10.98 2.02 -31.97
N GLY A 7 9.79 2.58 -31.72
CA GLY A 7 9.58 4.03 -31.61
C GLY A 7 9.79 4.64 -30.21
N MET A 8 9.91 3.82 -29.16
CA MET A 8 9.97 4.28 -27.76
C MET A 8 11.39 4.47 -27.20
N TRP A 9 12.44 4.15 -27.97
CA TRP A 9 13.83 4.12 -27.46
C TRP A 9 14.56 5.46 -27.46
N GLY A 10 13.92 6.52 -27.96
CA GLY A 10 14.36 7.92 -27.77
C GLY A 10 13.70 8.60 -26.56
N ALA A 11 12.79 7.92 -25.84
CA ALA A 11 12.05 8.54 -24.75
C ALA A 11 12.83 8.48 -23.43
N ASN A 12 13.01 9.64 -22.81
CA ASN A 12 13.53 9.88 -21.46
C ASN A 12 13.20 8.74 -20.46
N LYS A 13 14.09 8.47 -19.50
CA LYS A 13 13.91 7.47 -18.40
C LYS A 13 12.49 7.47 -17.79
N LEU A 14 11.84 8.63 -17.75
CA LEU A 14 10.45 8.84 -17.31
C LEU A 14 9.36 8.16 -18.17
N GLY A 15 9.56 7.97 -19.48
CA GLY A 15 8.59 7.38 -20.40
C GLY A 15 8.37 5.88 -20.17
N ILE A 16 9.45 5.15 -19.92
CA ILE A 16 9.42 3.72 -19.58
C ILE A 16 8.72 3.51 -18.22
N ILE A 17 9.04 4.36 -17.25
CA ILE A 17 8.40 4.35 -15.91
C ILE A 17 6.89 4.63 -16.03
N LYS A 18 6.48 5.66 -16.80
CA LYS A 18 5.07 5.99 -17.01
C LYS A 18 4.26 4.86 -17.67
N TYR A 19 4.84 4.16 -18.65
CA TYR A 19 4.17 3.04 -19.31
C TYR A 19 3.92 1.88 -18.34
N ARG A 20 4.92 1.54 -17.51
CA ARG A 20 4.78 0.46 -16.50
C ARG A 20 3.81 0.81 -15.37
N ILE A 21 3.65 2.09 -15.04
CA ILE A 21 2.68 2.57 -14.04
C ILE A 21 1.23 2.53 -14.56
N LYS A 22 1.01 2.76 -15.87
CA LYS A 22 -0.32 2.64 -16.51
C LYS A 22 -0.65 1.17 -16.82
N ASN A 23 -0.88 0.38 -15.77
CA ASN A 23 -1.29 -1.01 -15.89
C ASN A 23 -2.69 -1.21 -15.29
N VAL A 24 -3.49 -2.09 -15.89
CA VAL A 24 -4.82 -2.49 -15.39
C VAL A 24 -4.77 -2.92 -13.92
N LYS A 25 -3.61 -3.43 -13.48
CA LYS A 25 -3.33 -3.82 -12.09
C LYS A 25 -3.50 -2.70 -11.08
N ILE A 26 -3.12 -1.46 -11.40
CA ILE A 26 -3.28 -0.34 -10.45
C ILE A 26 -4.77 -0.05 -10.21
N PHE A 27 -5.59 -0.20 -11.25
CA PHE A 27 -7.05 -0.08 -11.13
C PHE A 27 -7.65 -1.25 -10.34
N LEU A 28 -7.20 -2.49 -10.60
CA LEU A 28 -7.66 -3.65 -9.84
C LEU A 28 -7.33 -3.52 -8.35
N ILE A 29 -6.11 -3.12 -8.01
CA ILE A 29 -5.69 -2.91 -6.63
C ILE A 29 -6.49 -1.76 -6.00
N ALA A 30 -6.69 -0.66 -6.72
CA ALA A 30 -7.51 0.44 -6.24
C ALA A 30 -8.95 0.01 -5.94
N ILE A 31 -9.56 -0.82 -6.80
CA ILE A 31 -10.91 -1.36 -6.58
C ILE A 31 -10.94 -2.29 -5.35
N ILE A 32 -9.97 -3.19 -5.21
CA ILE A 32 -9.88 -4.10 -4.06
C ILE A 32 -9.70 -3.30 -2.75
N TRP A 33 -8.80 -2.32 -2.75
CA TRP A 33 -8.56 -1.46 -1.58
C TRP A 33 -9.75 -0.56 -1.25
N LEU A 34 -10.43 -0.03 -2.27
CA LEU A 34 -11.65 0.74 -2.07
C LEU A 34 -12.74 -0.14 -1.45
N PHE A 35 -12.96 -1.34 -1.99
CA PHE A 35 -13.99 -2.26 -1.48
C PHE A 35 -13.73 -2.66 -0.03
N ILE A 36 -12.49 -3.02 0.32
CA ILE A 36 -12.17 -3.41 1.70
C ILE A 36 -12.28 -2.21 2.66
N LEU A 37 -11.83 -1.01 2.26
CA LEU A 37 -12.01 0.20 3.05
C LEU A 37 -13.50 0.53 3.25
N ASP A 38 -14.32 0.38 2.20
CA ASP A 38 -15.76 0.63 2.27
C ASP A 38 -16.45 -0.29 3.29
N VAL A 39 -16.09 -1.59 3.30
CA VAL A 39 -16.59 -2.57 4.26
C VAL A 39 -16.16 -2.25 5.68
N TYR A 40 -14.87 -1.96 5.92
CA TYR A 40 -14.36 -1.65 7.27
C TYR A 40 -14.91 -0.35 7.83
N LEU A 41 -15.20 0.63 6.96
CA LEU A 41 -15.65 1.97 7.36
C LEU A 41 -17.17 2.15 7.26
N ALA A 42 -17.93 1.14 6.82
CA ALA A 42 -19.39 1.21 6.71
C ALA A 42 -20.05 1.53 8.07
N ASP A 43 -19.71 0.75 9.10
CA ASP A 43 -20.27 0.92 10.45
C ASP A 43 -19.90 2.28 11.02
N TYR A 44 -18.64 2.67 10.90
CA TYR A 44 -18.14 3.98 11.35
C TYR A 44 -18.90 5.14 10.70
N ARG A 45 -19.10 5.10 9.37
CA ARG A 45 -19.83 6.15 8.63
C ARG A 45 -21.30 6.20 9.01
N SER A 46 -21.95 5.04 9.17
CA SER A 46 -23.36 4.98 9.57
C SER A 46 -23.58 5.62 10.95
N MET A 47 -22.66 5.38 11.88
CA MET A 47 -22.72 5.96 13.23
C MET A 47 -22.44 7.46 13.22
N ALA A 48 -21.45 7.90 12.43
CA ALA A 48 -21.16 9.33 12.27
C ALA A 48 -22.33 10.10 11.66
N MET A 49 -23.00 9.54 10.64
CA MET A 49 -24.18 10.15 10.04
C MET A 49 -25.38 10.17 10.99
N THR A 50 -25.59 9.10 11.77
CA THR A 50 -26.71 9.03 12.74
C THR A 50 -26.57 10.08 13.84
N LEU A 51 -25.34 10.32 14.29
CA LEU A 51 -25.05 11.31 15.34
C LEU A 51 -24.81 12.72 14.78
N GLY A 52 -24.76 12.89 13.46
CA GLY A 52 -24.47 14.18 12.81
C GLY A 52 -23.08 14.73 13.13
N LEU A 53 -22.14 13.86 13.52
CA LEU A 53 -20.80 14.24 13.94
C LEU A 53 -19.83 14.25 12.77
N LYS A 54 -18.86 15.17 12.82
CA LYS A 54 -17.73 15.21 11.90
C LYS A 54 -16.46 14.89 12.67
N ASP A 55 -15.71 13.90 12.19
CA ASP A 55 -14.57 13.35 12.89
C ASP A 55 -13.29 13.44 12.08
N SER A 56 -12.16 13.22 12.76
CA SER A 56 -10.84 13.38 12.18
C SER A 56 -10.61 12.45 10.97
N PHE A 57 -9.86 12.96 10.00
CA PHE A 57 -9.50 12.23 8.78
C PHE A 57 -8.52 11.07 9.00
N ALA A 58 -7.88 10.99 10.17
CA ALA A 58 -6.82 10.05 10.49
C ALA A 58 -7.32 8.63 10.85
N ILE A 59 -8.14 8.03 9.97
CA ILE A 59 -8.72 6.70 10.21
C ILE A 59 -7.81 5.56 9.73
N LEU A 60 -7.01 5.81 8.69
CA LEU A 60 -6.16 4.80 8.04
C LEU A 60 -5.23 4.05 9.02
N PRO A 61 -4.52 4.73 9.95
CA PRO A 61 -3.66 4.06 10.93
C PRO A 61 -4.43 3.09 11.84
N HIS A 62 -5.69 3.37 12.12
CA HIS A 62 -6.53 2.53 12.97
C HIS A 62 -7.07 1.32 12.20
N VAL A 63 -7.41 1.50 10.92
CA VAL A 63 -7.82 0.39 10.04
C VAL A 63 -6.63 -0.55 9.79
N GLN A 64 -5.42 -0.02 9.63
CA GLN A 64 -4.20 -0.81 9.44
C GLN A 64 -3.72 -1.55 10.70
N ASN A 65 -4.26 -1.23 11.87
CA ASN A 65 -4.01 -2.02 13.07
C ASN A 65 -4.58 -3.44 12.93
N ASP A 66 -5.66 -3.59 12.17
CA ASP A 66 -6.27 -4.89 11.93
C ASP A 66 -5.37 -5.80 11.09
N PHE A 67 -5.18 -7.03 11.57
CA PHE A 67 -4.32 -8.02 10.93
C PHE A 67 -4.76 -8.39 9.52
N TYR A 68 -6.07 -8.43 9.25
CA TYR A 68 -6.58 -8.83 7.94
C TYR A 68 -6.44 -7.69 6.94
N PHE A 69 -6.77 -6.47 7.34
CA PHE A 69 -6.59 -5.30 6.49
C PHE A 69 -5.13 -5.12 6.06
N ASN A 70 -4.18 -5.19 7.00
CA ASN A 70 -2.76 -5.05 6.71
C ASN A 70 -2.28 -6.14 5.70
N LYS A 71 -2.80 -7.36 5.78
CA LYS A 71 -2.45 -8.43 4.81
C LYS A 71 -2.99 -8.16 3.42
N ILE A 72 -4.24 -7.73 3.30
CA ILE A 72 -4.85 -7.38 2.01
C ILE A 72 -4.09 -6.22 1.36
N MET A 73 -3.67 -5.25 2.17
CA MET A 73 -2.81 -4.15 1.72
C MET A 73 -1.46 -4.67 1.17
N LEU A 74 -0.74 -5.50 1.92
CA LEU A 74 0.55 -6.06 1.51
C LEU A 74 0.44 -6.95 0.26
N LEU A 75 -0.63 -7.76 0.16
CA LEU A 75 -0.93 -8.56 -1.02
C LEU A 75 -1.23 -7.70 -2.24
N GLY A 76 -1.95 -6.59 -2.07
CA GLY A 76 -2.16 -5.59 -3.12
C GLY A 76 -0.84 -5.02 -3.64
N GLY A 77 0.07 -4.65 -2.74
CA GLY A 77 1.43 -4.22 -3.10
C GLY A 77 2.21 -5.30 -3.87
N MET A 78 2.11 -6.56 -3.44
CA MET A 78 2.74 -7.69 -4.14
C MET A 78 2.20 -7.89 -5.55
N ILE A 79 0.88 -7.76 -5.77
CA ILE A 79 0.26 -7.87 -7.10
C ILE A 79 0.78 -6.76 -8.03
N PHE A 80 0.98 -5.56 -7.52
CA PHE A 80 1.57 -4.45 -8.29
C PHE A 80 3.01 -4.79 -8.73
N PHE A 81 3.78 -5.35 -7.81
CA PHE A 81 5.18 -5.69 -8.01
C PHE A 81 5.40 -7.01 -8.75
N ALA A 82 4.35 -7.78 -9.02
CA ALA A 82 4.45 -9.02 -9.75
C ALA A 82 5.02 -8.84 -11.17
N ASP A 83 4.77 -7.70 -11.83
CA ASP A 83 5.26 -7.41 -13.20
C ASP A 83 6.57 -6.60 -13.23
N ILE A 84 7.18 -6.32 -12.08
CA ILE A 84 8.55 -5.76 -12.10
C ILE A 84 9.41 -6.72 -12.94
N PRO A 85 10.25 -6.19 -13.84
CA PRO A 85 11.00 -6.99 -14.80
C PRO A 85 12.02 -7.89 -14.12
N PHE A 86 11.59 -9.07 -13.72
CA PHE A 86 12.49 -10.09 -13.23
C PHE A 86 12.92 -10.91 -14.45
N MET A 87 13.91 -10.42 -15.19
CA MET A 87 14.57 -11.16 -16.29
C MET A 87 13.62 -11.90 -17.25
N SER A 88 12.62 -11.21 -17.82
CA SER A 88 11.97 -11.74 -19.03
C SER A 88 12.95 -11.68 -20.21
N GLY A 89 12.70 -12.46 -21.28
CA GLY A 89 13.58 -12.48 -22.45
C GLY A 89 13.81 -11.08 -23.07
N GLU A 90 12.80 -10.22 -23.00
CA GLU A 90 12.87 -8.82 -23.47
C GLU A 90 13.77 -7.96 -22.56
N GLU A 91 13.75 -8.19 -21.25
CA GLU A 91 14.60 -7.47 -20.29
C GLU A 91 16.06 -7.87 -20.40
N LEU A 92 16.33 -9.14 -20.72
CA LEU A 92 17.69 -9.60 -20.98
C LEU A 92 18.31 -8.83 -22.16
N TYR A 93 17.52 -8.56 -23.19
CA TYR A 93 17.94 -7.73 -24.33
C TYR A 93 18.22 -6.28 -23.91
N VAL A 94 17.40 -5.70 -23.02
CA VAL A 94 17.65 -4.34 -22.47
C VAL A 94 18.93 -4.30 -21.64
N VAL A 95 19.19 -5.33 -20.82
CA VAL A 95 20.41 -5.45 -20.01
C VAL A 95 21.66 -5.49 -20.89
N LEU A 96 21.62 -6.25 -21.99
CA LEU A 96 22.74 -6.34 -22.94
C LEU A 96 23.07 -5.00 -23.62
N LYS A 97 22.05 -4.14 -23.83
CA LYS A 97 22.22 -2.86 -24.53
C LYS A 97 22.61 -1.70 -23.61
N ILE A 98 22.07 -1.66 -22.38
CA ILE A 98 22.23 -0.53 -21.44
C ILE A 98 23.32 -0.81 -20.39
N GLY A 99 23.66 -2.09 -20.17
CA GLY A 99 24.59 -2.53 -19.13
C GLY A 99 23.91 -2.80 -17.79
N LYS A 100 24.48 -3.74 -17.01
CA LYS A 100 23.91 -4.25 -15.75
C LYS A 100 23.71 -3.18 -14.67
N GLU A 101 24.67 -2.28 -14.50
CA GLU A 101 24.62 -1.25 -13.46
C GLU A 101 23.49 -0.24 -13.68
N LYS A 102 23.39 0.30 -14.89
CA LYS A 102 22.36 1.28 -15.26
C LYS A 102 20.96 0.66 -15.22
N TRP A 103 20.81 -0.60 -15.65
CA TRP A 103 19.55 -1.33 -15.56
C TRP A 103 19.10 -1.51 -14.10
N SER A 104 20.02 -1.93 -13.22
CA SER A 104 19.72 -2.11 -11.80
C SER A 104 19.28 -0.81 -11.12
N GLN A 105 19.97 0.31 -11.39
CA GLN A 105 19.60 1.62 -10.85
C GLN A 105 18.18 2.07 -11.27
N ILE A 106 17.81 1.82 -12.53
CA ILE A 106 16.47 2.17 -13.05
C ILE A 106 15.39 1.36 -12.33
N ASN A 107 15.61 0.07 -12.11
CA ASN A 107 14.65 -0.78 -11.40
C ASN A 107 14.53 -0.42 -9.92
N CYS A 108 15.64 -0.16 -9.22
CA CYS A 108 15.60 0.29 -7.83
C CYS A 108 14.83 1.62 -7.69
N CYS A 109 15.10 2.59 -8.58
CA CYS A 109 14.38 3.86 -8.59
C CYS A 109 12.89 3.66 -8.88
N TYR A 110 12.54 2.80 -9.82
CA TYR A 110 11.16 2.44 -10.14
C TYR A 110 10.42 1.86 -8.92
N ILE A 111 11.06 0.95 -8.18
CA ILE A 111 10.46 0.31 -6.99
C ILE A 111 10.16 1.35 -5.91
N VAL A 112 11.13 2.22 -5.60
CA VAL A 112 10.96 3.25 -4.57
C VAL A 112 9.85 4.23 -4.94
N LEU A 113 9.85 4.73 -6.19
CA LEU A 113 8.80 5.63 -6.68
C LEU A 113 7.42 4.96 -6.67
N SER A 114 7.35 3.68 -7.02
CA SER A 114 6.12 2.89 -6.97
C SER A 114 5.61 2.70 -5.54
N GLY A 115 6.50 2.50 -4.56
CA GLY A 115 6.11 2.41 -3.15
C GLY A 115 5.46 3.70 -2.64
N VAL A 116 6.02 4.87 -2.99
CA VAL A 116 5.40 6.17 -2.69
C VAL A 116 4.05 6.32 -3.40
N LEU A 117 3.95 5.89 -4.66
CA LEU A 117 2.69 5.93 -5.43
C LEU A 117 1.59 5.05 -4.82
N LEU A 118 1.93 3.86 -4.33
CA LEU A 118 0.99 2.96 -3.67
C LEU A 118 0.53 3.53 -2.32
N SER A 119 1.44 4.13 -1.55
CA SER A 119 1.10 4.80 -0.29
C SER A 119 0.19 6.01 -0.51
N THR A 120 0.45 6.84 -1.53
CA THR A 120 -0.43 7.98 -1.86
C THR A 120 -1.80 7.49 -2.32
N LEU A 121 -1.86 6.45 -3.16
CA LEU A 121 -3.11 5.84 -3.59
C LEU A 121 -3.94 5.37 -2.40
N LEU A 122 -3.35 4.61 -1.47
CA LEU A 122 -4.04 4.11 -0.29
C LEU A 122 -4.56 5.24 0.59
N THR A 123 -3.73 6.28 0.81
CA THR A 123 -4.11 7.46 1.60
C THR A 123 -5.30 8.18 0.96
N VAL A 124 -5.27 8.42 -0.36
CA VAL A 124 -6.36 9.08 -1.08
C VAL A 124 -7.65 8.25 -1.04
N LEU A 125 -7.56 6.93 -1.21
CA LEU A 125 -8.72 6.05 -1.12
C LEU A 125 -9.33 6.07 0.28
N SER A 126 -8.49 6.06 1.33
CA SER A 126 -8.97 6.16 2.72
C SER A 126 -9.74 7.45 2.96
N LEU A 127 -9.21 8.59 2.50
CA LEU A 127 -9.86 9.90 2.60
C LEU A 127 -11.19 9.94 1.82
N LEU A 128 -11.22 9.34 0.63
CA LEU A 128 -12.42 9.28 -0.23
C LEU A 128 -13.56 8.53 0.48
N THR A 129 -13.25 7.40 1.12
CA THR A 129 -14.28 6.59 1.77
C THR A 129 -14.95 7.28 2.96
N ILE A 130 -14.25 8.17 3.66
CA ILE A 130 -14.77 8.92 4.84
C ILE A 130 -15.29 10.34 4.53
N LEU A 131 -15.30 10.76 3.26
CA LEU A 131 -15.77 12.09 2.84
C LEU A 131 -17.09 12.58 3.48
N PRO A 132 -18.14 11.75 3.68
CA PRO A 132 -19.39 12.26 4.26
C PRO A 132 -19.26 12.71 5.74
N ALA A 133 -18.23 12.28 6.47
CA ALA A 133 -18.08 12.51 7.92
C ALA A 133 -16.77 13.22 8.31
N ILE A 134 -16.03 13.77 7.34
CA ILE A 134 -14.66 14.26 7.58
C ILE A 134 -14.60 15.68 8.20
N SER A 135 -13.73 15.84 9.19
CA SER A 135 -13.26 17.10 9.74
C SER A 135 -11.74 17.17 9.56
N LEU A 136 -11.25 18.19 8.85
CA LEU A 136 -9.82 18.43 8.62
C LEU A 136 -9.12 19.14 9.80
N LYS A 137 -9.78 19.19 10.96
CA LYS A 137 -9.18 19.76 12.17
C LYS A 137 -8.09 18.84 12.70
N ASN A 138 -7.05 19.42 13.31
CA ASN A 138 -5.97 18.69 13.94
C ASN A 138 -6.34 18.15 15.34
N GLU A 139 -7.61 17.79 15.52
CA GLU A 139 -8.19 17.33 16.77
C GLU A 139 -8.88 16.00 16.55
N TRP A 140 -8.84 15.15 17.57
CA TRP A 140 -9.59 13.91 17.58
C TRP A 140 -11.07 14.21 17.80
N GLY A 141 -11.92 13.66 16.93
CA GLY A 141 -13.36 13.82 17.05
C GLY A 141 -13.96 12.99 18.19
N THR A 142 -15.19 13.31 18.57
CA THR A 142 -15.88 12.67 19.69
C THR A 142 -16.16 11.18 19.46
N LEU A 143 -16.31 10.73 18.21
CA LEU A 143 -16.45 9.30 17.92
C LEU A 143 -15.16 8.53 18.21
N TYR A 144 -14.00 9.08 17.84
CA TYR A 144 -12.72 8.44 18.14
C TYR A 144 -12.53 8.23 19.65
N GLN A 145 -12.92 9.21 20.46
CA GLN A 145 -12.84 9.11 21.92
C GLN A 145 -13.82 8.07 22.48
N THR A 146 -15.05 8.02 21.94
CA THR A 146 -16.08 7.06 22.36
C THR A 146 -15.66 5.62 22.02
N PHE A 147 -15.08 5.42 20.84
CA PHE A 147 -14.58 4.12 20.40
C PHE A 147 -13.26 3.72 21.05
N ALA A 148 -12.39 4.69 21.39
CA ALA A 148 -11.19 4.43 22.19
C ALA A 148 -11.55 3.89 23.59
N PHE A 149 -12.69 4.33 24.16
CA PHE A 149 -13.19 3.81 25.43
C PHE A 149 -13.96 2.50 25.29
N SER A 150 -14.77 2.36 24.24
CA SER A 150 -15.59 1.16 23.98
C SER A 150 -14.79 0.00 23.34
N GLY A 151 -13.56 0.25 22.90
CA GLY A 151 -12.63 -0.73 22.32
C GLY A 151 -12.81 -1.00 20.82
N THR A 152 -14.04 -0.91 20.29
CA THR A 152 -14.33 -1.27 18.88
C THR A 152 -15.34 -0.34 18.22
N ALA A 153 -15.03 0.11 17.01
CA ALA A 153 -15.94 0.77 16.07
C ALA A 153 -16.35 -0.22 14.97
N GLY A 154 -17.18 -1.22 15.31
CA GLY A 154 -17.43 -2.36 14.43
C GLY A 154 -16.15 -3.16 14.19
N CYS A 155 -15.70 -3.26 12.94
CA CYS A 155 -14.47 -3.95 12.56
C CYS A 155 -13.17 -3.17 12.81
N VAL A 156 -13.24 -1.90 13.23
CA VAL A 156 -12.04 -1.07 13.45
C VAL A 156 -11.73 -0.95 14.94
N ILE A 157 -10.52 -1.34 15.33
CA ILE A 157 -10.02 -1.19 16.70
C ILE A 157 -9.30 0.15 16.80
N ILE A 158 -9.85 1.07 17.59
CA ILE A 158 -9.24 2.38 17.80
C ILE A 158 -8.25 2.29 18.95
N ASN A 159 -6.96 2.43 18.64
CA ASN A 159 -5.91 2.44 19.64
C ASN A 159 -5.82 3.79 20.35
N ALA A 160 -6.31 3.83 21.60
CA ALA A 160 -6.30 5.01 22.46
C ALA A 160 -4.88 5.56 22.74
N SER A 161 -3.88 4.69 22.83
CA SER A 161 -2.49 5.11 23.09
C SER A 161 -1.92 5.92 21.91
N ALA A 162 -2.22 5.53 20.67
CA ALA A 162 -1.78 6.27 19.49
C ALA A 162 -2.36 7.70 19.47
N MET A 163 -3.60 7.86 19.94
CA MET A 163 -4.27 9.17 20.03
C MET A 163 -3.65 10.08 21.11
N SER A 164 -3.09 9.51 22.18
CA SER A 164 -2.43 10.29 23.24
C SER A 164 -1.04 10.79 22.86
N TYR A 165 -0.32 10.06 22.00
CA TYR A 165 1.05 10.40 21.61
C TYR A 165 1.13 11.27 20.33
N TYR A 166 0.14 11.19 19.45
CA TYR A 166 0.19 11.85 18.15
C TYR A 166 -1.04 12.70 17.87
N SER A 167 -0.82 13.83 17.19
CA SER A 167 -1.88 14.60 16.55
C SER A 167 -2.33 13.91 15.25
N PRO A 168 -3.58 14.09 14.79
CA PRO A 168 -4.08 13.44 13.58
C PRO A 168 -3.21 13.64 12.33
N TYR A 169 -2.68 14.84 12.13
CA TYR A 169 -1.77 15.12 11.02
C TYR A 169 -0.42 14.41 11.17
N ALA A 170 0.15 14.40 12.39
CA ALA A 170 1.41 13.70 12.65
C ALA A 170 1.26 12.19 12.45
N LEU A 171 0.14 11.61 12.90
CA LEU A 171 -0.12 10.18 12.75
C LEU A 171 -0.29 9.79 11.26
N MET A 172 -1.03 10.58 10.49
CA MET A 172 -1.21 10.33 9.05
C MET A 172 0.08 10.50 8.25
N LEU A 173 0.94 11.44 8.62
CA LEU A 173 2.24 11.58 7.96
C LEU A 173 3.16 10.38 8.28
N ASN A 174 3.19 9.96 9.55
CA ASN A 174 3.99 8.81 9.97
C ASN A 174 3.54 7.52 9.28
N ILE A 175 2.23 7.29 9.18
CA ILE A 175 1.72 6.09 8.52
C ILE A 175 2.00 6.10 7.02
N PHE A 176 1.85 7.26 6.37
CA PHE A 176 2.18 7.43 4.96
C PHE A 176 3.64 7.06 4.66
N LEU A 177 4.56 7.50 5.52
CA LEU A 177 5.98 7.17 5.42
C LEU A 177 6.23 5.68 5.66
N ILE A 178 5.63 5.10 6.70
CA ILE A 178 5.75 3.67 7.01
C ILE A 178 5.24 2.82 5.83
N ASP A 179 4.10 3.18 5.24
CA ASP A 179 3.54 2.48 4.08
C ASP A 179 4.44 2.60 2.86
N ALA A 180 4.96 3.80 2.57
CA ALA A 180 5.88 4.01 1.46
C ALA A 180 7.16 3.18 1.62
N LEU A 181 7.73 3.15 2.83
CA LEU A 181 8.90 2.33 3.15
C LEU A 181 8.57 0.83 3.06
N THR A 182 7.41 0.40 3.54
CA THR A 182 7.00 -0.99 3.55
C THR A 182 6.80 -1.51 2.13
N PHE A 183 6.11 -0.76 1.27
CA PHE A 183 5.97 -1.12 -0.14
C PHE A 183 7.30 -1.10 -0.88
N ALA A 184 8.16 -0.10 -0.63
CA ALA A 184 9.49 -0.06 -1.24
C ALA A 184 10.35 -1.26 -0.80
N PHE A 185 10.35 -1.61 0.49
CA PHE A 185 11.06 -2.77 1.03
C PHE A 185 10.54 -4.07 0.41
N MET A 186 9.23 -4.26 0.35
CA MET A 186 8.60 -5.43 -0.27
C MET A 186 8.98 -5.56 -1.75
N GLY A 187 8.92 -4.47 -2.51
CA GLY A 187 9.32 -4.47 -3.91
C GLY A 187 10.81 -4.78 -4.10
N MET A 188 11.68 -4.25 -3.24
CA MET A 188 13.12 -4.54 -3.27
C MET A 188 13.43 -5.99 -2.92
N LEU A 189 12.71 -6.56 -1.94
CA LEU A 189 12.84 -7.96 -1.53
C LEU A 189 12.40 -8.89 -2.67
N LEU A 190 11.25 -8.63 -3.31
CA LEU A 190 10.83 -9.37 -4.50
C LEU A 190 11.87 -9.31 -5.62
N TYR A 191 12.46 -8.14 -5.83
CA TYR A 191 13.51 -7.94 -6.82
C TYR A 191 14.77 -8.74 -6.52
N THR A 192 15.31 -8.67 -5.30
CA THR A 192 16.51 -9.43 -4.95
C THR A 192 16.28 -10.94 -5.02
N LEU A 193 15.18 -11.44 -4.46
CA LEU A 193 14.85 -12.88 -4.51
C LEU A 193 14.70 -13.39 -5.95
N SER A 194 14.11 -12.59 -6.83
CA SER A 194 13.93 -12.98 -8.22
C SER A 194 15.23 -13.09 -9.03
N LEU A 195 16.31 -12.48 -8.55
CA LEU A 195 17.64 -12.60 -9.18
C LEU A 195 18.32 -13.92 -8.82
N PHE A 196 17.99 -14.50 -7.66
CA PHE A 196 18.58 -15.74 -7.16
C PHE A 196 17.71 -16.98 -7.42
N VAL A 197 16.38 -16.81 -7.42
CA VAL A 197 15.42 -17.92 -7.52
C VAL A 197 14.41 -17.63 -8.63
N SER A 198 13.77 -18.68 -9.17
CA SER A 198 12.69 -18.50 -10.15
C SER A 198 11.56 -17.62 -9.57
N LYS A 199 10.86 -16.90 -10.44
CA LYS A 199 9.78 -15.96 -10.09
C LYS A 199 8.75 -16.54 -9.13
N ILE A 200 8.32 -17.78 -9.36
CA ILE A 200 7.29 -18.46 -8.58
C ILE A 200 7.73 -18.59 -7.11
N TRP A 201 8.97 -19.01 -6.88
CA TRP A 201 9.51 -19.15 -5.53
C TRP A 201 9.69 -17.80 -4.82
N SER A 202 10.09 -16.74 -5.54
CA SER A 202 10.13 -15.38 -4.98
C SER A 202 8.75 -14.97 -4.45
N TYR A 203 7.69 -15.21 -5.24
CA TYR A 203 6.32 -14.93 -4.81
C TYR A 203 5.90 -15.77 -3.61
N VAL A 204 6.18 -17.08 -3.62
CA VAL A 204 5.85 -17.99 -2.51
C VAL A 204 6.51 -17.55 -1.21
N ILE A 205 7.81 -17.20 -1.26
CA ILE A 205 8.55 -16.74 -0.07
C ILE A 205 7.91 -15.48 0.51
N VAL A 206 7.57 -14.49 -0.33
CA VAL A 206 6.97 -13.25 0.12
C VAL A 206 5.57 -13.44 0.71
N VAL A 207 4.77 -14.31 0.12
CA VAL A 207 3.46 -14.69 0.69
C VAL A 207 3.65 -15.33 2.07
N VAL A 208 4.57 -16.29 2.20
CA VAL A 208 4.87 -16.91 3.49
C VAL A 208 5.29 -15.86 4.53
N LEU A 209 6.11 -14.87 4.16
CA LEU A 209 6.50 -13.77 5.06
C LEU A 209 5.32 -12.88 5.48
N ILE A 210 4.39 -12.55 4.57
CA ILE A 210 3.18 -11.77 4.92
C ILE A 210 2.32 -12.55 5.92
N PHE A 211 2.16 -13.86 5.73
CA PHE A 211 1.35 -14.70 6.60
C PHE A 211 2.08 -15.11 7.89
N TRP A 212 3.41 -15.04 7.92
CA TRP A 212 4.25 -15.36 9.08
C TRP A 212 3.80 -14.60 10.33
N GLN A 213 3.52 -13.30 10.20
CA GLN A 213 3.02 -12.49 11.32
C GLN A 213 1.74 -13.04 11.97
N SER A 214 0.88 -13.69 11.19
CA SER A 214 -0.37 -14.29 11.70
C SER A 214 -0.14 -15.60 12.46
N VAL A 215 0.93 -16.33 12.12
CA VAL A 215 1.31 -17.56 12.82
C VAL A 215 1.85 -17.23 14.22
N PHE A 216 2.68 -16.19 14.32
CA PHE A 216 3.27 -15.76 15.59
C PHE A 216 2.35 -14.86 16.42
N GLY A 217 1.51 -14.04 15.78
CA GLY A 217 0.52 -13.19 16.49
C GLY A 217 -0.52 -14.00 17.27
N LYS A 218 -0.90 -15.19 16.78
CA LYS A 218 -1.78 -16.12 17.52
C LYS A 218 -1.10 -16.83 18.69
N MET A 219 0.23 -16.82 18.75
CA MET A 219 1.02 -17.40 19.85
C MET A 219 1.27 -16.41 21.00
N GLY A 220 0.69 -15.20 20.96
CA GLY A 220 0.83 -14.21 22.04
C GLY A 220 2.25 -13.64 22.18
N LEU A 221 3.05 -13.67 21.10
CA LEU A 221 4.45 -13.24 21.11
C LEU A 221 4.67 -11.83 20.55
N VAL A 222 3.62 -11.03 20.36
CA VAL A 222 3.67 -9.58 20.13
C VAL A 222 2.48 -8.91 20.80
#